data_AF-A0AAV7J5D3-F1
#
_entry.id   AF-A0AAV7J5D3-F1
#
_cell.length_a   1.000
_cell.length_b   1.000
_cell.length_c   1.000
_cell.angle_alpha   90.00
_cell.angle_beta   90.00
_cell.angle_gamma   90.00
#
_symmetry.space_group_name_H-M   'P 1'
#
loop_
_entity.id
_entity.type
_entity.pdbx_description
1 polymer ?
#
loop_
_entity_poly.entity_id
_entity_poly.type
_entity_poly.pdbx_seq_one_letter_code
_entity_poly.pdbx_strand_id
1 'polypeptide(L)'
;MTFEEIWSIEFAVFKLIGISLSHALVSGYCKPSLLDWFDDIYHAAEVFSLILSVLLSIIKASALWICQRNLLEIIKDFHNLWSYSETKLTSKSDINGFIKRSKIMIKCYCYAIVSLGFSYALRPYFTILIHYVKILFNASSYINNSMTIFPIKYPLDSDAMYKYILLILYEQWIVYYGLIFWTACDILYIQLITNLSINLMVLSDDIRSLNRFRSTKYNYNVQDFITRIVERHRYILSIFYKINTLYRPIFTFTLLLNGLDLCCCIFTSDKEFSSGHCDGNVKLSDSIYGLKWEDYDVKLVKMLIMIMIRANKRFKFSAYGVFDLNRPHMTQIIKRTLGYLTLLRSFS
;
A
#
# COMPACT_ATOMS: atom_id res chain seq x y z
N MET A 1 -0.92 4.73 34.55
CA MET A 1 -0.09 4.52 33.36
C MET A 1 -0.53 5.55 32.34
N THR A 2 0.15 6.69 32.32
CA THR A 2 -0.21 7.82 31.45
C THR A 2 0.09 7.46 30.01
N PHE A 3 -0.71 7.97 29.06
CA PHE A 3 -0.57 7.74 27.63
C PHE A 3 0.86 8.00 27.10
N GLU A 4 1.62 8.85 27.80
CA GLU A 4 3.04 9.13 27.54
C GLU A 4 3.99 7.95 27.84
N GLU A 5 3.72 7.12 28.86
CA GLU A 5 4.58 5.98 29.22
C GLU A 5 4.48 4.84 28.21
N ILE A 6 3.28 4.58 27.68
CA ILE A 6 3.05 3.59 26.63
C ILE A 6 3.72 4.03 25.33
N TRP A 7 3.63 5.32 24.99
CA TRP A 7 4.30 5.89 23.82
C TRP A 7 5.84 5.85 23.94
N SER A 8 6.39 6.10 25.13
CA SER A 8 7.84 6.06 25.41
C SER A 8 8.46 4.65 25.27
N ILE A 9 7.71 3.59 25.60
CA ILE A 9 8.19 2.21 25.46
C ILE A 9 8.16 1.78 23.99
N GLU A 10 7.07 2.09 23.26
CA GLU A 10 7.01 1.85 21.81
C GLU A 10 8.14 2.61 21.10
N PHE A 11 8.47 3.82 21.56
CA PHE A 11 9.52 4.70 21.04
C PHE A 11 10.96 4.16 21.14
N ALA A 12 11.31 3.50 22.24
CA ALA A 12 12.61 2.85 22.36
C ALA A 12 12.75 1.72 21.32
N VAL A 13 11.64 1.01 21.08
CA VAL A 13 11.50 -0.01 20.04
C VAL A 13 11.57 0.62 18.64
N PHE A 14 10.96 1.79 18.40
CA PHE A 14 11.09 2.57 17.15
C PHE A 14 12.53 2.97 16.83
N LYS A 15 13.30 3.46 17.81
CA LYS A 15 14.72 3.79 17.61
C LYS A 15 15.54 2.54 17.30
N LEU A 16 15.33 1.45 18.04
CA LEU A 16 16.02 0.19 17.83
C LEU A 16 15.71 -0.43 16.46
N ILE A 17 14.45 -0.34 16.00
CA ILE A 17 14.03 -0.87 14.69
C ILE A 17 14.46 0.03 13.55
N GLY A 18 14.35 1.36 13.66
CA GLY A 18 14.86 2.27 12.65
C GLY A 18 16.38 2.18 12.48
N ILE A 19 17.10 2.02 13.59
CA ILE A 19 18.55 1.78 13.60
C ILE A 19 18.86 0.39 13.05
N SER A 20 18.10 -0.66 13.40
CA SER A 20 18.36 -2.01 12.87
C SER A 20 18.01 -2.14 11.39
N LEU A 21 16.95 -1.47 10.92
CA LEU A 21 16.53 -1.46 9.52
C LEU A 21 17.50 -0.66 8.65
N SER A 22 17.91 0.52 9.11
CA SER A 22 18.96 1.30 8.43
C SER A 22 20.29 0.59 8.45
N HIS A 23 20.65 -0.08 9.55
CA HIS A 23 21.89 -0.85 9.64
C HIS A 23 21.84 -2.14 8.82
N ALA A 24 20.69 -2.80 8.66
CA ALA A 24 20.51 -3.98 7.81
C ALA A 24 20.49 -3.62 6.32
N LEU A 25 19.89 -2.48 5.96
CA LEU A 25 19.99 -1.92 4.62
C LEU A 25 21.45 -1.54 4.34
N VAL A 26 22.09 -0.72 5.19
CA VAL A 26 23.48 -0.27 4.98
C VAL A 26 24.48 -1.44 5.01
N SER A 27 24.29 -2.45 5.87
CA SER A 27 25.18 -3.62 5.92
C SER A 27 24.95 -4.61 4.78
N GLY A 28 23.71 -4.72 4.27
CA GLY A 28 23.37 -5.50 3.07
C GLY A 28 23.79 -4.83 1.76
N TYR A 29 23.73 -3.50 1.68
CA TYR A 29 24.12 -2.71 0.50
C TYR A 29 25.63 -2.55 0.32
N CYS A 30 26.45 -2.85 1.33
CA CYS A 30 27.89 -2.58 1.25
C CYS A 30 28.71 -3.68 0.55
N LYS A 31 28.10 -4.74 0.01
CA LYS A 31 28.86 -5.88 -0.55
C LYS A 31 28.36 -6.65 -1.79
N PRO A 32 27.47 -6.11 -2.64
CA PRO A 32 27.56 -6.42 -4.06
C PRO A 32 28.03 -5.16 -4.79
N SER A 33 29.11 -5.29 -5.55
CA SER A 33 29.58 -4.26 -6.47
C SER A 33 28.41 -3.71 -7.29
N LEU A 34 28.32 -2.39 -7.41
CA LEU A 34 27.38 -1.68 -8.31
C LEU A 34 27.36 -2.25 -9.75
N LEU A 35 28.40 -3.00 -10.13
CA LEU A 35 28.55 -3.75 -11.38
C LEU A 35 27.53 -4.90 -11.54
N ASP A 36 27.23 -5.67 -10.48
CA ASP A 36 26.35 -6.86 -10.56
C ASP A 36 24.88 -6.49 -10.79
N TRP A 37 24.51 -5.24 -10.48
CA TRP A 37 23.16 -4.71 -10.71
C TRP A 37 22.87 -4.48 -12.20
N PHE A 38 23.92 -4.26 -13.00
CA PHE A 38 23.76 -4.06 -14.45
C PHE A 38 23.52 -5.37 -15.20
N ASP A 39 23.87 -6.53 -14.62
CA ASP A 39 23.72 -7.82 -15.27
C ASP A 39 22.27 -8.32 -15.28
N ASP A 40 21.46 -7.96 -14.27
CA ASP A 40 20.06 -8.38 -14.15
C ASP A 40 19.13 -7.20 -13.80
N ILE A 41 18.86 -6.35 -14.81
CA ILE A 41 18.02 -5.13 -14.70
C ILE A 41 16.67 -5.40 -14.02
N TYR A 42 16.12 -6.60 -14.19
CA TYR A 42 14.84 -7.00 -13.59
C TYR A 42 14.94 -7.27 -12.09
N HIS A 43 16.01 -7.91 -11.64
CA HIS A 43 16.25 -8.11 -10.20
C HIS A 43 16.53 -6.76 -9.53
N ALA A 44 17.30 -5.90 -10.20
CA ALA A 44 17.52 -4.52 -9.77
C ALA A 44 16.20 -3.74 -9.61
N ALA A 45 15.26 -3.88 -10.54
CA ALA A 45 13.95 -3.22 -10.47
C ALA A 45 13.09 -3.74 -9.30
N GLU A 46 13.14 -5.04 -8.99
CA GLU A 46 12.43 -5.65 -7.85
C GLU A 46 13.00 -5.15 -6.52
N VAL A 47 14.33 -5.12 -6.37
CA VAL A 47 14.98 -4.60 -5.17
C VAL A 47 14.74 -3.09 -5.04
N PHE A 48 14.72 -2.35 -6.14
CA PHE A 48 14.44 -0.92 -6.13
C PHE A 48 13.01 -0.61 -5.68
N SER A 49 12.00 -1.37 -6.13
CA SER A 49 10.62 -1.29 -5.62
C SER A 49 10.57 -1.50 -4.10
N LEU A 50 11.29 -2.51 -3.59
CA LEU A 50 11.40 -2.74 -2.15
C LEU A 50 12.02 -1.54 -1.41
N ILE A 51 13.11 -0.97 -1.93
CA ILE A 51 13.76 0.22 -1.34
C ILE A 51 12.78 1.38 -1.26
N LEU A 52 11.99 1.63 -2.33
CA LEU A 52 11.00 2.71 -2.35
C LEU A 52 9.91 2.50 -1.29
N SER A 53 9.41 1.28 -1.14
CA SER A 53 8.40 0.93 -0.13
C SER A 53 8.91 1.13 1.31
N VAL A 54 10.16 0.72 1.58
CA VAL A 54 10.81 0.94 2.87
C VAL A 54 11.08 2.42 3.13
N LEU A 55 11.59 3.14 2.13
CA LEU A 55 11.83 4.58 2.21
C LEU A 55 10.53 5.34 2.51
N LEU A 56 9.42 4.94 1.90
CA LEU A 56 8.10 5.51 2.16
C LEU A 56 7.68 5.30 3.63
N SER A 57 7.87 4.09 4.16
CA SER A 57 7.56 3.79 5.56
C SER A 57 8.39 4.64 6.52
N ILE A 58 9.68 4.83 6.22
CA ILE A 58 10.59 5.70 7.00
C ILE A 58 10.17 7.17 6.91
N ILE A 59 9.78 7.66 5.73
CA ILE A 59 9.31 9.05 5.56
C ILE A 59 8.04 9.29 6.38
N LYS A 60 7.07 8.36 6.35
CA LYS A 60 5.86 8.47 7.17
C LYS A 60 6.19 8.49 8.66
N ALA A 61 7.01 7.54 9.12
CA ALA A 61 7.39 7.44 10.53
C ALA A 61 8.16 8.68 11.01
N SER A 62 9.15 9.14 10.23
CA SER A 62 9.95 10.33 10.55
C SER A 62 9.14 11.62 10.50
N ALA A 63 8.20 11.77 9.57
CA ALA A 63 7.32 12.94 9.51
C ALA A 63 6.40 13.00 10.74
N LEU A 64 5.79 11.87 11.12
CA LEU A 64 4.95 11.78 12.31
C LEU A 64 5.75 12.07 13.58
N TRP A 65 6.99 11.59 13.62
CA TRP A 65 7.95 11.84 14.69
C TRP A 65 8.30 13.34 14.85
N ILE A 66 8.69 13.99 13.76
CA ILE A 66 9.06 15.43 13.77
C ILE A 66 7.85 16.28 14.18
N CYS A 67 6.65 15.91 13.74
CA CYS A 67 5.43 16.67 14.00
C CYS A 67 4.68 16.26 15.28
N GLN A 68 5.25 15.40 16.14
CA GLN A 68 4.56 14.86 17.33
C GLN A 68 3.99 15.95 18.25
N ARG A 69 4.70 17.07 18.44
CA ARG A 69 4.24 18.17 19.30
C ARG A 69 3.00 18.85 18.72
N ASN A 70 3.03 19.13 17.42
CA ASN A 70 1.90 19.74 16.71
C ASN A 70 0.70 18.78 16.68
N LEU A 71 0.94 17.47 16.54
CA LEU A 71 -0.10 16.46 16.59
C LEU A 71 -0.78 16.42 17.97
N LEU A 72 -0.01 16.44 19.05
CA LEU A 72 -0.56 16.48 20.42
C LEU A 72 -1.37 17.76 20.66
N GLU A 73 -0.92 18.91 20.15
CA GLU A 73 -1.69 20.15 20.20
C GLU A 73 -3.03 20.02 19.46
N ILE A 74 -3.03 19.45 18.25
CA ILE A 74 -4.25 19.19 17.46
C ILE A 74 -5.18 18.24 18.20
N ILE A 75 -4.67 17.18 18.82
CA ILE A 75 -5.48 16.22 19.59
C ILE A 75 -6.12 16.93 20.80
N LYS A 76 -5.39 17.81 21.47
CA LYS A 76 -5.91 18.61 22.58
C LYS A 76 -6.99 19.59 22.12
N ASP A 77 -6.80 20.25 20.97
CA ASP A 77 -7.81 21.09 20.32
C ASP A 77 -9.08 20.27 19.98
N PHE A 78 -8.93 19.04 19.49
CA PHE A 78 -10.06 18.13 19.24
C PHE A 78 -10.80 17.71 20.50
N HIS A 79 -10.09 17.46 21.60
CA HIS A 79 -10.71 17.13 22.88
C HIS A 79 -11.65 18.27 23.35
N ASN A 80 -11.21 19.52 23.21
CA ASN A 80 -12.02 20.69 23.55
C ASN A 80 -13.25 20.85 22.65
N LEU A 81 -13.13 20.52 21.36
CA LEU A 81 -14.26 20.48 20.42
C LEU A 81 -15.25 19.34 20.70
N TRP A 82 -14.72 18.21 21.16
CA TRP A 82 -15.50 17.01 21.43
C TRP A 82 -16.41 17.21 22.64
N SER A 83 -15.91 17.78 23.74
CA SER A 83 -16.72 18.04 24.95
C SER A 83 -17.95 18.90 24.65
N TYR A 84 -17.82 19.89 23.76
CA TYR A 84 -18.95 20.68 23.28
C TYR A 84 -19.91 19.84 22.44
N SER A 85 -19.38 19.07 21.49
CA SER A 85 -20.18 18.29 20.53
C SER A 85 -20.95 17.16 21.22
N GLU A 86 -20.37 16.53 22.24
CA GLU A 86 -20.97 15.43 23.01
C GLU A 86 -22.31 15.82 23.64
N THR A 87 -22.41 17.02 24.21
CA THR A 87 -23.66 17.53 24.81
C THR A 87 -24.82 17.64 23.81
N LYS A 88 -24.51 17.76 22.52
CA LYS A 88 -25.48 17.93 21.42
C LYS A 88 -25.71 16.64 20.62
N LEU A 89 -24.76 15.72 20.67
CA LEU A 89 -24.74 14.46 19.90
C LEU A 89 -25.70 13.40 20.46
N THR A 90 -25.99 13.43 21.75
CA THR A 90 -26.90 12.48 22.44
C THR A 90 -28.32 12.43 21.85
N SER A 91 -28.71 13.46 21.08
CA SER A 91 -30.05 13.60 20.49
C SER A 91 -30.15 13.21 19.00
N LYS A 92 -29.08 12.79 18.31
CA LYS A 92 -29.09 12.62 16.83
C LYS A 92 -28.62 11.27 16.29
N SER A 93 -29.58 10.49 15.81
CA SER A 93 -29.40 9.20 15.12
C SER A 93 -28.52 9.29 13.86
N ASP A 94 -28.60 10.39 13.10
CA ASP A 94 -27.84 10.58 11.86
C ASP A 94 -26.32 10.60 12.10
N ILE A 95 -25.88 11.24 13.20
CA ILE A 95 -24.46 11.37 13.55
C ILE A 95 -23.90 10.00 13.99
N ASN A 96 -24.67 9.26 14.80
CA ASN A 96 -24.30 7.90 15.18
C ASN A 96 -24.21 6.95 13.97
N GLY A 97 -25.08 7.12 12.98
CA GLY A 97 -25.02 6.38 11.72
C GLY A 97 -23.75 6.68 10.90
N PHE A 98 -23.29 7.94 10.90
CA PHE A 98 -22.05 8.33 10.25
C PHE A 98 -20.81 7.78 10.97
N ILE A 99 -20.76 7.88 12.30
CA ILE A 99 -19.67 7.32 13.12
C ILE A 99 -19.56 5.80 12.91
N LYS A 100 -20.69 5.07 12.90
CA LYS A 100 -20.71 3.63 12.65
C LYS A 100 -20.15 3.29 11.26
N ARG A 101 -20.57 4.01 10.22
CA ARG A 101 -20.08 3.84 8.84
C ARG A 101 -18.58 4.12 8.74
N SER A 102 -18.07 5.19 9.34
CA SER A 102 -16.63 5.49 9.33
C SER A 102 -15.80 4.41 10.04
N LYS A 103 -16.26 3.91 11.20
CA LYS A 103 -15.59 2.79 11.90
C LYS A 103 -15.55 1.52 11.05
N ILE A 104 -16.60 1.22 10.29
CA ILE A 104 -16.63 0.07 9.36
C ILE A 104 -15.58 0.27 8.25
N MET A 105 -15.52 1.46 7.64
CA MET A 105 -14.53 1.77 6.59
C MET A 105 -13.10 1.61 7.10
N ILE A 106 -12.78 2.10 8.30
CA ILE A 106 -11.45 1.94 8.91
C ILE A 106 -11.13 0.45 9.12
N LYS A 107 -12.08 -0.33 9.66
CA LYS A 107 -11.88 -1.78 9.84
C LYS A 107 -11.63 -2.50 8.51
N CYS A 108 -12.43 -2.21 7.48
CA CYS A 108 -12.24 -2.79 6.15
C CYS A 108 -10.87 -2.44 5.56
N TYR A 109 -10.42 -1.19 5.74
CA TYR A 109 -9.08 -0.76 5.34
C TYR A 109 -7.96 -1.53 6.05
N CYS A 110 -8.05 -1.67 7.38
CA CYS A 110 -7.08 -2.45 8.15
C CYS A 110 -7.05 -3.92 7.71
N TYR A 111 -8.21 -4.54 7.54
CA TYR A 111 -8.28 -5.94 7.09
C TYR A 111 -7.68 -6.13 5.69
N ALA A 112 -7.93 -5.20 4.76
CA ALA A 112 -7.35 -5.26 3.43
C ALA A 112 -5.81 -5.20 3.46
N ILE A 113 -5.24 -4.27 4.24
CA ILE A 113 -3.78 -4.13 4.32
C ILE A 113 -3.14 -5.31 5.05
N VAL A 114 -3.71 -5.75 6.17
CA VAL A 114 -3.19 -6.91 6.90
C VAL A 114 -3.27 -8.17 6.03
N SER A 115 -4.35 -8.36 5.27
CA SER A 115 -4.48 -9.48 4.33
C SER A 115 -3.44 -9.43 3.21
N LEU A 116 -3.17 -8.25 2.64
CA LEU A 116 -2.14 -8.08 1.61
C LEU A 116 -0.73 -8.33 2.16
N GLY A 117 -0.44 -7.77 3.34
CA GLY A 117 0.84 -7.98 4.02
C GLY A 117 1.07 -9.44 4.40
N PHE A 118 0.02 -10.12 4.85
CA PHE A 118 0.07 -11.55 5.15
C PHE A 118 0.28 -12.39 3.88
N SER A 119 -0.37 -12.04 2.77
CA SER A 119 -0.14 -12.69 1.47
C SER A 119 1.32 -12.57 1.02
N TYR A 120 1.97 -11.43 1.26
CA TYR A 120 3.38 -11.23 0.94
C TYR A 120 4.30 -12.07 1.85
N ALA A 121 4.03 -12.05 3.16
CA ALA A 121 4.76 -12.81 4.18
C ALA A 121 4.68 -14.34 4.01
N LEU A 122 3.60 -14.87 3.44
CA LEU A 122 3.41 -16.31 3.29
C LEU A 122 4.24 -16.95 2.16
N ARG A 123 4.72 -16.16 1.20
CA ARG A 123 5.45 -16.64 0.01
C ARG A 123 6.63 -17.61 0.30
N PRO A 124 7.56 -17.34 1.24
CA PRO A 124 8.65 -18.27 1.54
C PRO A 124 8.15 -19.60 2.14
N TYR A 125 7.11 -19.56 2.97
CA TYR A 125 6.55 -20.75 3.61
C TYR A 125 5.91 -21.69 2.58
N PHE A 126 5.22 -21.13 1.58
CA PHE A 126 4.71 -21.93 0.46
C PHE A 126 5.85 -22.57 -0.34
N THR A 127 6.96 -21.86 -0.55
CA THR A 127 8.12 -22.39 -1.28
C THR A 127 8.76 -23.56 -0.52
N ILE A 128 8.91 -23.42 0.80
CA ILE A 128 9.38 -24.50 1.69
C ILE A 128 8.41 -25.69 1.66
N LEU A 129 7.09 -25.44 1.71
CA LEU A 129 6.08 -26.50 1.66
C LEU A 129 6.09 -27.27 0.34
N ILE A 130 6.20 -26.58 -0.80
CA ILE A 130 6.34 -27.21 -2.12
C ILE A 130 7.59 -28.09 -2.17
N HIS A 131 8.69 -27.64 -1.56
CA HIS A 131 9.91 -28.44 -1.47
C HIS A 131 9.74 -29.71 -0.63
N TYR A 132 9.13 -29.62 0.55
CA TYR A 132 8.82 -30.80 1.36
C TYR A 132 7.95 -31.81 0.61
N VAL A 133 6.94 -31.34 -0.13
CA VAL A 133 6.10 -32.20 -0.97
C VAL A 133 6.92 -32.86 -2.10
N LYS A 134 7.82 -32.13 -2.77
CA LYS A 134 8.68 -32.70 -3.82
C LYS A 134 9.65 -33.76 -3.30
N ILE A 135 10.20 -33.57 -2.09
CA ILE A 135 11.02 -34.59 -1.41
C ILE A 135 10.18 -35.82 -1.10
N LEU A 136 8.95 -35.64 -0.58
CA LEU A 136 8.02 -36.73 -0.27
C LEU A 136 7.67 -37.55 -1.53
N PHE A 137 7.53 -36.89 -2.69
CA PHE A 137 7.28 -37.52 -3.99
C PHE A 137 8.55 -37.98 -4.74
N ASN A 138 9.69 -38.06 -4.04
CA ASN A 138 10.94 -38.67 -4.52
C ASN A 138 11.55 -38.03 -5.77
N ALA A 139 11.32 -36.74 -6.01
CA ALA A 139 12.07 -35.98 -7.00
C ALA A 139 13.33 -35.41 -6.34
N SER A 140 14.52 -35.82 -6.81
CA SER A 140 15.82 -35.30 -6.38
C SER A 140 15.98 -33.84 -6.78
N SER A 141 15.43 -32.95 -5.96
CA SER A 141 15.56 -31.50 -6.14
C SER A 141 16.62 -30.95 -5.21
N TYR A 142 17.61 -30.29 -5.80
CA TYR A 142 18.60 -29.46 -5.13
C TYR A 142 17.88 -28.30 -4.42
N ILE A 143 18.31 -28.00 -3.19
CA ILE A 143 17.75 -26.95 -2.36
C ILE A 143 18.20 -25.60 -2.93
N ASN A 144 17.29 -24.85 -3.55
CA ASN A 144 17.58 -23.48 -3.94
C ASN A 144 17.28 -22.56 -2.74
N ASN A 145 18.21 -22.46 -1.79
CA ASN A 145 18.13 -21.61 -0.58
C ASN A 145 18.18 -20.10 -0.89
N SER A 146 17.95 -19.70 -2.13
CA SER A 146 18.05 -18.33 -2.63
C SER A 146 16.72 -17.55 -2.63
N MET A 147 15.60 -18.18 -2.25
CA MET A 147 14.27 -17.55 -2.28
C MET A 147 13.82 -17.13 -0.87
N THR A 148 14.24 -15.93 -0.45
CA THR A 148 13.83 -15.27 0.80
C THR A 148 12.62 -14.33 0.57
N ILE A 149 12.09 -13.71 1.64
CA ILE A 149 10.96 -12.75 1.54
C ILE A 149 11.39 -11.56 0.69
N PHE A 150 12.62 -11.09 0.92
CA PHE A 150 13.23 -10.05 0.11
C PHE A 150 14.17 -10.69 -0.91
N PRO A 151 14.18 -10.23 -2.18
CA PRO A 151 15.08 -10.71 -3.21
C PRO A 151 16.49 -10.11 -3.00
N ILE A 152 17.08 -10.31 -1.83
CA ILE A 152 18.39 -9.76 -1.43
C ILE A 152 19.35 -10.92 -1.18
N LYS A 153 20.55 -10.84 -1.75
CA LYS A 153 21.62 -11.81 -1.47
C LYS A 153 22.28 -11.47 -0.13
N TYR A 154 22.13 -12.36 0.85
CA TYR A 154 22.79 -12.23 2.13
C TYR A 154 24.21 -12.83 2.08
N PRO A 155 25.22 -12.20 2.72
CA PRO A 155 26.60 -12.69 2.76
C PRO A 155 26.81 -13.90 3.69
N LEU A 156 25.73 -14.58 4.09
CA LEU A 156 25.74 -15.73 4.98
C LEU A 156 25.57 -17.00 4.14
N ASP A 157 26.55 -17.90 4.20
CA ASP A 157 26.46 -19.22 3.56
C ASP A 157 25.23 -19.95 4.10
N SER A 158 24.20 -20.01 3.26
CA SER A 158 22.86 -20.50 3.59
C SER A 158 22.77 -22.02 3.51
N ASP A 159 23.88 -22.73 3.75
CA ASP A 159 23.97 -24.18 3.61
C ASP A 159 23.20 -24.93 4.71
N ALA A 160 22.93 -24.27 5.84
CA ALA A 160 22.25 -24.86 6.98
C ALA A 160 20.81 -24.34 7.16
N MET A 161 19.83 -25.26 7.22
CA MET A 161 18.39 -24.96 7.36
C MET A 161 18.05 -24.04 8.54
N TYR A 162 18.74 -24.16 9.69
CA TYR A 162 18.46 -23.32 10.85
C TYR A 162 18.82 -21.85 10.62
N LYS A 163 19.90 -21.56 9.87
CA LYS A 163 20.29 -20.19 9.52
C LYS A 163 19.25 -19.56 8.60
N TYR A 164 18.73 -20.34 7.65
CA TYR A 164 17.68 -19.92 6.73
C TYR A 164 16.36 -19.62 7.44
N ILE A 165 15.94 -20.45 8.41
CA ILE A 165 14.74 -20.19 9.23
C ILE A 165 14.90 -18.92 10.07
N LEU A 166 16.07 -18.72 10.72
CA LEU A 166 16.35 -17.51 11.49
C LEU A 166 16.32 -16.25 10.61
N LEU A 167 16.81 -16.34 9.37
CA LEU A 167 16.77 -15.26 8.39
C LEU A 167 15.33 -14.90 8.01
N ILE A 168 14.49 -15.89 7.68
CA ILE A 168 13.07 -15.65 7.36
C ILE A 168 12.33 -15.02 8.55
N LEU A 169 12.57 -15.50 9.77
CA LEU A 169 11.96 -14.91 10.96
C LEU A 169 12.36 -13.45 11.11
N TYR A 170 13.62 -13.12 10.92
CA TYR A 170 14.10 -11.74 10.94
C TYR A 170 13.43 -10.86 9.88
N GLU A 171 13.34 -11.32 8.64
CA GLU A 171 12.62 -10.61 7.57
C GLU A 171 11.13 -10.42 7.89
N GLN A 172 10.49 -11.43 8.49
CA GLN A 172 9.08 -11.38 8.90
C GLN A 172 8.83 -10.31 9.97
N TRP A 173 9.74 -10.18 10.93
CA TRP A 173 9.69 -9.13 11.95
C TRP A 173 9.76 -7.73 11.31
N ILE A 174 10.64 -7.55 10.33
CA ILE A 174 10.76 -6.28 9.59
C ILE A 174 9.44 -5.92 8.89
N VAL A 175 8.86 -6.87 8.14
CA VAL A 175 7.60 -6.65 7.40
C VAL A 175 6.46 -6.30 8.37
N TYR A 176 6.38 -7.02 9.49
CA TYR A 176 5.36 -6.79 10.51
C TYR A 176 5.38 -5.36 11.06
N TYR A 177 6.55 -4.88 11.48
CA TYR A 177 6.67 -3.51 12.00
C TYR A 177 6.46 -2.45 10.91
N GLY A 178 6.96 -2.68 9.69
CA GLY A 178 6.72 -1.80 8.55
C GLY A 178 5.22 -1.59 8.27
N LEU A 179 4.45 -2.68 8.27
CA LEU A 179 2.99 -2.65 8.05
C LEU A 179 2.24 -1.91 9.17
N ILE A 180 2.64 -2.11 10.44
CA ILE A 180 2.04 -1.38 11.56
C ILE A 180 2.24 0.12 11.39
N PHE A 181 3.45 0.59 11.06
CA PHE A 181 3.70 2.02 10.90
C PHE A 181 3.00 2.62 9.69
N TRP A 182 3.00 1.88 8.58
CA TRP A 182 2.26 2.29 7.40
C TRP A 182 0.78 2.49 7.72
N THR A 183 0.16 1.49 8.33
CA THR A 183 -1.28 1.52 8.65
C THR A 183 -1.61 2.54 9.72
N ALA A 184 -0.80 2.67 10.77
CA ALA A 184 -1.02 3.62 11.86
C ALA A 184 -1.07 5.08 11.37
N CYS A 185 -0.15 5.47 10.48
CA CYS A 185 -0.14 6.81 9.90
C CYS A 185 -1.40 7.11 9.10
N ASP A 186 -1.85 6.16 8.27
CA ASP A 186 -3.03 6.35 7.43
C ASP A 186 -4.32 6.37 8.27
N ILE A 187 -4.42 5.49 9.29
CA ILE A 187 -5.55 5.44 10.22
C ILE A 187 -5.65 6.74 11.02
N LEU A 188 -4.53 7.26 11.54
CA LEU A 188 -4.49 8.50 12.29
C LEU A 188 -5.06 9.66 11.45
N TYR A 189 -4.64 9.77 10.19
CA TYR A 189 -5.19 10.78 9.29
C TYR A 189 -6.70 10.64 9.08
N ILE A 190 -7.16 9.43 8.75
CA ILE A 190 -8.59 9.16 8.53
C ILE A 190 -9.39 9.52 9.79
N GLN A 191 -8.89 9.21 10.98
CA GLN A 191 -9.53 9.55 12.24
C GLN A 191 -9.63 11.07 12.47
N LEU A 192 -8.55 11.82 12.21
CA LEU A 192 -8.54 13.28 12.35
C LEU A 192 -9.56 13.94 11.39
N ILE A 193 -9.60 13.50 10.14
CA ILE A 193 -10.54 14.01 9.14
C ILE A 193 -11.98 13.62 9.46
N THR A 194 -12.22 12.39 9.94
CA THR A 194 -13.56 11.98 10.39
C THR A 194 -14.03 12.83 11.56
N ASN A 195 -13.18 13.09 12.55
CA ASN A 195 -13.52 13.93 13.70
C ASN A 195 -13.80 15.37 13.29
N LEU A 196 -13.05 15.91 12.32
CA LEU A 196 -13.32 17.21 11.73
C LEU A 196 -14.69 17.24 11.02
N SER A 197 -14.98 16.21 10.23
CA SER A 197 -16.24 16.07 9.49
C SER A 197 -17.44 16.00 10.41
N ILE A 198 -17.33 15.31 11.55
CA ILE A 198 -18.37 15.26 12.58
C ILE A 198 -18.62 16.66 13.14
N ASN A 199 -17.57 17.41 13.47
CA ASN A 199 -17.70 18.77 14.00
C ASN A 199 -18.36 19.72 12.99
N LEU A 200 -18.05 19.58 11.69
CA LEU A 200 -18.73 20.31 10.62
C LEU A 200 -20.21 19.92 10.48
N MET A 201 -20.53 18.64 10.67
CA MET A 201 -21.92 18.17 10.61
C MET A 201 -22.75 18.71 11.78
N VAL A 202 -22.17 18.77 12.99
CA VAL A 202 -22.81 19.41 14.15
C VAL A 202 -23.00 20.91 13.88
N LEU A 203 -22.00 21.59 13.34
CA LEU A 203 -22.12 23.00 12.95
C LEU A 203 -23.22 23.23 11.89
N SER A 204 -23.32 22.35 10.89
CA SER A 204 -24.37 22.42 9.86
C SER A 204 -25.76 22.26 10.47
N ASP A 205 -25.90 21.43 11.51
CA ASP A 205 -27.17 21.31 12.21
C ASP A 205 -27.53 22.56 13.01
N ASP A 206 -26.54 23.19 13.63
CA ASP A 206 -26.72 24.45 14.36
C ASP A 206 -27.25 25.55 13.42
N ILE A 207 -26.74 25.62 12.20
CA ILE A 207 -27.22 26.52 11.16
C ILE A 207 -28.67 26.18 10.74
N ARG A 208 -29.01 24.89 10.59
CA ARG A 208 -30.40 24.50 10.28
C ARG A 208 -31.36 24.82 11.42
N SER A 209 -30.90 24.75 12.67
CA SER A 209 -31.70 25.15 13.83
C SER A 209 -32.03 26.64 13.80
N LEU A 210 -31.10 27.49 13.32
CA LEU A 210 -31.32 28.93 13.13
C LEU A 210 -32.51 29.25 12.23
N ASN A 211 -32.66 28.51 11.12
CA ASN A 211 -33.80 28.69 10.21
C ASN A 211 -35.14 28.39 10.88
N ARG A 212 -35.18 27.45 11.83
CA ARG A 212 -36.39 27.16 12.62
C ARG A 212 -36.70 28.28 13.62
N PHE A 213 -35.67 28.83 14.27
CA PHE A 213 -35.84 29.94 15.22
C PHE A 213 -36.27 31.26 14.57
N ARG A 214 -35.85 31.54 13.33
CA ARG A 214 -36.30 32.74 12.59
C ARG A 214 -37.82 32.76 12.35
N SER A 215 -38.48 31.60 12.40
CA SER A 215 -39.93 31.47 12.25
C SER A 215 -40.71 31.79 13.53
N THR A 216 -40.07 31.76 14.70
CA THR A 216 -40.70 32.06 15.98
C THR A 216 -40.30 33.46 16.43
N LYS A 217 -41.29 34.30 16.73
CA LYS A 217 -41.19 35.76 16.95
C LYS A 217 -40.48 36.16 18.26
N TYR A 218 -39.54 35.35 18.76
CA TYR A 218 -38.81 35.56 20.00
C TYR A 218 -37.45 36.20 19.72
N ASN A 219 -37.27 37.39 20.29
CA ASN A 219 -36.13 38.28 20.15
C ASN A 219 -34.94 37.82 21.03
N TYR A 220 -34.53 36.56 20.94
CA TYR A 220 -33.19 36.20 21.42
C TYR A 220 -32.17 36.88 20.49
N ASN A 221 -31.00 37.27 21.01
CA ASN A 221 -29.92 37.85 20.18
C ASN A 221 -29.46 36.82 19.13
N VAL A 222 -30.16 36.78 18.00
CA VAL A 222 -29.80 36.03 16.79
C VAL A 222 -28.37 36.37 16.39
N GLN A 223 -27.98 37.63 16.59
CA GLN A 223 -26.62 38.11 16.38
C GLN A 223 -25.59 37.34 17.21
N ASP A 224 -25.79 37.19 18.52
CA ASP A 224 -24.86 36.46 19.40
C ASP A 224 -24.78 34.97 19.05
N PHE A 225 -25.86 34.40 18.52
CA PHE A 225 -25.85 33.02 18.03
C PHE A 225 -25.08 32.88 16.72
N ILE A 226 -25.27 33.80 15.78
CA ILE A 226 -24.51 33.84 14.51
C ILE A 226 -23.03 34.05 14.78
N THR A 227 -22.66 34.99 15.67
CA THR A 227 -21.27 35.23 16.06
C THR A 227 -20.61 33.96 16.58
N ARG A 228 -21.28 33.21 17.47
CA ARG A 228 -20.79 31.92 17.98
C ARG A 228 -20.61 30.85 16.88
N ILE A 229 -21.52 30.77 15.90
CA ILE A 229 -21.39 29.85 14.77
C ILE A 229 -20.18 30.21 13.91
N VAL A 230 -19.99 31.50 13.61
CA VAL A 230 -18.87 31.98 12.79
C VAL A 230 -17.54 31.75 13.49
N GLU A 231 -17.44 32.05 14.78
CA GLU A 231 -16.25 31.78 15.59
C GLU A 231 -15.89 30.29 15.60
N ARG A 232 -16.89 29.42 15.79
CA ARG A 232 -16.69 27.97 15.76
C ARG A 232 -16.26 27.47 14.38
N HIS A 233 -16.86 27.98 13.32
CA HIS A 233 -16.46 27.65 11.95
C HIS A 233 -14.99 28.03 11.70
N ARG A 234 -14.58 29.23 12.10
CA ARG A 234 -13.18 29.70 11.99
C ARG A 234 -12.24 28.82 12.79
N TYR A 235 -12.63 28.40 13.99
CA TYR A 235 -11.82 27.51 14.82
C TYR A 235 -11.64 26.11 14.19
N ILE A 236 -12.72 25.52 13.67
CA ILE A 236 -12.68 24.23 12.95
C ILE A 236 -11.77 24.34 11.71
N LEU A 237 -11.89 25.43 10.94
CA LEU A 237 -11.02 25.67 9.79
C LEU A 237 -9.56 25.82 10.20
N SER A 238 -9.27 26.52 11.30
CA SER A 238 -7.90 26.66 11.83
C SER A 238 -7.27 25.28 12.09
N ILE A 239 -8.01 24.37 12.74
CA ILE A 239 -7.55 23.00 12.99
C ILE A 239 -7.36 22.23 11.67
N PHE A 240 -8.27 22.37 10.71
CA PHE A 240 -8.11 21.78 9.38
C PHE A 240 -6.82 22.24 8.70
N TYR A 241 -6.51 23.53 8.75
CA TYR A 241 -5.26 24.06 8.19
C TYR A 241 -4.02 23.50 8.91
N LYS A 242 -4.05 23.36 10.24
CA LYS A 242 -2.97 22.71 11.00
C LYS A 242 -2.76 21.26 10.55
N ILE A 243 -3.85 20.48 10.43
CA ILE A 243 -3.80 19.08 9.97
C ILE A 243 -3.27 19.00 8.54
N ASN A 244 -3.80 19.83 7.63
CA ASN A 244 -3.42 19.81 6.22
C ASN A 244 -1.93 20.17 6.05
N THR A 245 -1.44 21.16 6.81
CA THR A 245 -0.02 21.54 6.78
C THR A 245 0.89 20.39 7.21
N LEU A 246 0.47 19.60 8.20
CA LEU A 246 1.21 18.43 8.69
C LEU A 246 1.24 17.29 7.65
N TYR A 247 0.08 16.96 7.05
CA TYR A 247 -0.04 15.80 6.18
C TYR A 247 0.25 16.05 4.70
N ARG A 248 0.23 17.30 4.23
CA ARG A 248 0.51 17.66 2.83
C ARG A 248 1.85 17.11 2.31
N PRO A 249 3.00 17.28 3.01
CA PRO A 249 4.25 16.67 2.53
C PRO A 249 4.18 15.14 2.54
N ILE A 250 3.58 14.53 3.57
CA ILE A 250 3.45 13.08 3.71
C ILE A 250 2.68 12.49 2.53
N PHE A 251 1.54 13.07 2.16
CA PHE A 251 0.77 12.62 1.00
C PHE A 251 1.52 12.79 -0.31
N THR A 252 2.24 13.91 -0.46
CA THR A 252 3.00 14.18 -1.67
C THR A 252 4.08 13.12 -1.88
N PHE A 253 4.86 12.80 -0.85
CA PHE A 253 5.86 11.73 -0.92
C PHE A 253 5.24 10.35 -1.08
N THR A 254 4.12 10.06 -0.40
CA THR A 254 3.40 8.79 -0.54
C THR A 254 2.95 8.57 -1.97
N LEU A 255 2.38 9.59 -2.61
CA LEU A 255 1.90 9.51 -3.97
C LEU A 255 3.04 9.37 -4.99
N LEU A 256 4.15 10.10 -4.80
CA LEU A 256 5.32 10.02 -5.67
C LEU A 256 6.01 8.65 -5.57
N LEU A 257 6.27 8.17 -4.35
CA LEU A 257 6.96 6.90 -4.13
C LEU A 257 6.11 5.71 -4.56
N ASN A 258 4.81 5.70 -4.27
CA ASN A 258 3.90 4.66 -4.78
C ASN A 258 3.79 4.71 -6.30
N GLY A 259 3.85 5.89 -6.92
CA GLY A 259 3.86 6.02 -8.37
C GLY A 259 5.10 5.38 -9.00
N LEU A 260 6.28 5.61 -8.41
CA LEU A 260 7.54 4.98 -8.84
C LEU A 260 7.52 3.47 -8.60
N ASP A 261 7.04 3.05 -7.43
CA ASP A 261 6.91 1.64 -7.05
C ASP A 261 6.01 0.86 -8.02
N LEU A 262 4.85 1.42 -8.39
CA LEU A 262 3.96 0.84 -9.40
C LEU A 262 4.63 0.73 -10.77
N CYS A 263 5.45 1.72 -11.17
CA CYS A 263 6.20 1.64 -12.43
C CYS A 263 7.19 0.48 -12.42
N CYS A 264 7.90 0.28 -11.30
CA CYS A 264 8.85 -0.82 -11.12
C CYS A 264 8.15 -2.18 -11.10
N CYS A 265 7.04 -2.31 -10.37
CA CYS A 265 6.22 -3.52 -10.34
C CYS A 265 5.69 -3.89 -11.73
N ILE A 266 5.29 -2.91 -12.54
CA ILE A 266 4.80 -3.16 -13.91
C ILE A 266 5.94 -3.63 -14.82
N PHE A 267 7.12 -3.03 -14.68
CA PHE A 267 8.29 -3.44 -15.45
C PHE A 267 8.74 -4.88 -15.13
N THR A 268 8.73 -5.27 -13.85
CA THR A 268 9.04 -6.66 -13.46
C THR A 268 7.97 -7.64 -13.92
N SER A 269 6.70 -7.29 -13.77
CA SER A 269 5.58 -8.13 -14.26
C SER A 269 5.64 -8.36 -15.77
N ASP A 270 6.08 -7.37 -16.57
CA ASP A 270 6.23 -7.50 -18.03
C ASP A 270 7.24 -8.60 -18.42
N LYS A 271 8.28 -8.82 -17.59
CA LYS A 271 9.21 -9.95 -17.76
C LYS A 271 8.49 -11.28 -17.60
N GLU A 272 7.72 -11.44 -16.52
CA GLU A 272 7.01 -12.69 -16.25
C GLU A 272 6.03 -13.02 -17.36
N PHE A 273 5.30 -12.02 -17.87
CA PHE A 273 4.43 -12.18 -19.04
C PHE A 273 5.20 -12.50 -20.33
N SER A 274 6.40 -11.97 -20.50
CA SER A 274 7.24 -12.28 -21.67
C SER A 274 7.88 -13.67 -21.58
N SER A 275 8.29 -14.10 -20.38
CA SER A 275 8.92 -15.40 -20.13
C SER A 275 7.91 -16.54 -19.96
N GLY A 276 6.69 -16.25 -19.51
CA GLY A 276 5.62 -17.20 -19.27
C GLY A 276 4.57 -17.15 -20.38
N HIS A 277 4.41 -18.26 -21.09
CA HIS A 277 3.33 -18.57 -22.06
C HIS A 277 3.34 -17.89 -23.44
N CYS A 278 3.88 -16.68 -23.65
CA CYS A 278 4.00 -16.15 -25.00
C CYS A 278 5.11 -16.82 -25.81
N ASP A 279 6.21 -17.18 -25.16
CA ASP A 279 7.38 -17.76 -25.82
C ASP A 279 7.20 -19.27 -26.10
N GLY A 280 6.43 -20.00 -25.30
CA GLY A 280 6.18 -21.43 -25.50
C GLY A 280 5.36 -21.72 -26.76
N ASN A 281 4.37 -20.89 -27.09
CA ASN A 281 3.57 -21.06 -28.31
C ASN A 281 4.31 -20.57 -29.57
N VAL A 282 5.13 -19.52 -29.46
CA VAL A 282 6.00 -19.05 -30.55
C VAL A 282 7.09 -20.10 -30.81
N LYS A 283 7.76 -20.62 -29.77
CA LYS A 283 8.73 -21.72 -29.88
C LYS A 283 8.10 -23.01 -30.40
N LEU A 284 6.87 -23.33 -30.02
CA LEU A 284 6.13 -24.48 -30.56
C LEU A 284 5.85 -24.28 -32.06
N SER A 285 5.40 -23.09 -32.46
CA SER A 285 5.22 -22.73 -33.87
C SER A 285 6.54 -22.82 -34.65
N ASP A 286 7.62 -22.24 -34.13
CA ASP A 286 8.94 -22.22 -34.76
C ASP A 286 9.54 -23.63 -34.86
N SER A 287 9.35 -24.47 -33.83
CA SER A 287 9.77 -25.87 -33.84
C SER A 287 8.98 -26.71 -34.84
N ILE A 288 7.69 -26.41 -35.03
CA ILE A 288 6.86 -27.06 -36.06
C ILE A 288 7.28 -26.58 -37.46
N TYR A 289 7.58 -25.30 -37.65
CA TYR A 289 8.10 -24.75 -38.91
C TYR A 289 9.45 -25.38 -39.32
N GLY A 290 10.32 -25.66 -38.35
CA GLY A 290 11.64 -26.26 -38.59
C GLY A 290 11.65 -27.76 -38.93
N LEU A 291 10.51 -28.44 -38.94
CA LEU A 291 10.41 -29.84 -39.36
C LEU A 291 10.63 -29.97 -40.87
N LYS A 292 11.14 -31.11 -41.35
CA LYS A 292 11.19 -31.42 -42.79
C LYS A 292 9.86 -31.99 -43.25
N TRP A 293 8.98 -31.13 -43.74
CA TRP A 293 7.59 -31.46 -44.10
C TRP A 293 7.45 -32.45 -45.27
N GLU A 294 8.52 -32.66 -46.02
CA GLU A 294 8.56 -33.42 -47.29
C GLU A 294 8.30 -34.92 -47.09
N ASP A 295 8.57 -35.47 -45.90
CA ASP A 295 8.48 -36.91 -45.62
C ASP A 295 7.21 -37.31 -44.85
N TYR A 296 6.29 -36.37 -44.57
CA TYR A 296 5.12 -36.63 -43.72
C TYR A 296 3.83 -36.87 -44.51
N ASP A 297 2.97 -37.74 -43.98
CA ASP A 297 1.63 -37.98 -44.52
C ASP A 297 0.75 -36.71 -44.45
N VAL A 298 -0.09 -36.51 -45.48
CA VAL A 298 -0.95 -35.33 -45.67
C VAL A 298 -1.85 -35.08 -44.46
N LYS A 299 -2.28 -36.16 -43.79
CA LYS A 299 -3.09 -36.10 -42.57
C LYS A 299 -2.34 -35.48 -41.38
N LEU A 300 -1.04 -35.75 -41.26
CA LEU A 300 -0.18 -35.28 -40.18
C LEU A 300 0.24 -33.82 -40.40
N VAL A 301 0.55 -33.45 -41.65
CA VAL A 301 0.79 -32.06 -42.07
C VAL A 301 -0.41 -31.16 -41.74
N LYS A 302 -1.63 -31.64 -42.02
CA LYS A 302 -2.87 -30.90 -41.71
C LYS A 302 -3.09 -30.71 -40.20
N MET A 303 -2.69 -31.68 -39.37
CA MET A 303 -2.73 -31.56 -37.91
C MET A 303 -1.68 -30.55 -37.40
N LEU A 304 -0.45 -30.58 -37.92
CA LEU A 304 0.61 -29.64 -37.55
C LEU A 304 0.24 -28.19 -37.88
N ILE A 305 -0.33 -27.94 -39.07
CA ILE A 305 -0.84 -26.61 -39.46
C ILE A 305 -1.96 -26.16 -38.51
N MET A 306 -2.86 -27.07 -38.09
CA MET A 306 -3.94 -26.73 -37.16
C MET A 306 -3.42 -26.39 -35.76
N ILE A 307 -2.37 -27.09 -35.29
CA ILE A 307 -1.68 -26.80 -34.03
C ILE A 307 -0.98 -25.44 -34.12
N MET A 308 -0.31 -25.14 -35.24
CA MET A 308 0.36 -23.87 -35.51
C MET A 308 -0.62 -22.69 -35.53
N ILE A 309 -1.76 -22.83 -36.22
CA ILE A 309 -2.83 -21.81 -36.26
C ILE A 309 -3.41 -21.56 -34.85
N ARG A 310 -3.52 -22.60 -34.01
CA ARG A 310 -3.98 -22.48 -32.63
C ARG A 310 -2.93 -21.88 -31.70
N ALA A 311 -1.66 -22.23 -31.87
CA ALA A 311 -0.53 -21.67 -31.13
C ALA A 311 -0.33 -20.18 -31.44
N ASN A 312 -0.64 -19.73 -32.66
CA ASN A 312 -0.53 -18.32 -33.04
C ASN A 312 -1.64 -17.41 -32.46
N LYS A 313 -2.66 -17.98 -31.79
CA LYS A 313 -3.61 -17.17 -31.00
C LYS A 313 -2.96 -16.82 -29.66
N ARG A 314 -2.53 -15.57 -29.52
CA ARG A 314 -2.01 -15.03 -28.24
C ARG A 314 -3.02 -15.31 -27.13
N PHE A 315 -2.62 -16.08 -26.12
CA PHE A 315 -3.41 -16.29 -24.91
C PHE A 315 -3.57 -14.94 -24.21
N LYS A 316 -4.80 -14.44 -24.18
CA LYS A 316 -5.15 -13.20 -23.49
C LYS A 316 -5.62 -13.56 -22.08
N PHE A 317 -4.92 -13.07 -21.06
CA PHE A 317 -5.45 -13.11 -19.70
C PHE A 317 -6.51 -12.03 -19.56
N SER A 318 -7.77 -12.44 -19.62
CA SER A 318 -8.89 -11.57 -19.28
C SER A 318 -9.21 -11.74 -17.79
N ALA A 319 -9.17 -10.66 -17.03
CA ALA A 319 -9.73 -10.67 -15.67
C ALA A 319 -11.26 -10.71 -15.79
N TYR A 320 -11.86 -11.85 -15.42
CA TYR A 320 -13.33 -12.05 -15.35
C TYR A 320 -14.12 -11.76 -16.64
N GLY A 321 -13.49 -11.78 -17.82
CA GLY A 321 -14.17 -11.52 -19.10
C GLY A 321 -14.41 -10.03 -19.40
N VAL A 322 -13.98 -9.12 -18.50
CA VAL A 322 -14.27 -7.68 -18.60
C VAL A 322 -13.05 -6.88 -19.04
N PHE A 323 -11.83 -7.32 -18.68
CA PHE A 323 -10.59 -6.60 -18.99
C PHE A 323 -9.50 -7.51 -19.52
N ASP A 324 -9.08 -7.29 -20.78
CA ASP A 324 -7.83 -7.83 -21.31
C ASP A 324 -6.66 -7.08 -20.63
N LEU A 325 -5.95 -7.73 -19.71
CA LEU A 325 -4.76 -7.17 -19.08
C LEU A 325 -3.62 -7.12 -20.10
N ASN A 326 -3.58 -6.03 -20.87
CA ASN A 326 -2.57 -5.80 -21.89
C ASN A 326 -1.76 -4.54 -21.55
N ARG A 327 -0.47 -4.53 -21.92
CA ARG A 327 0.49 -3.43 -21.75
C ARG A 327 -0.07 -2.02 -22.05
N PRO A 328 -0.81 -1.77 -23.15
CA PRO A 328 -1.42 -0.45 -23.42
C PRO A 328 -2.51 -0.05 -22.41
N HIS A 329 -3.27 -1.00 -21.86
CA HIS A 329 -4.32 -0.70 -20.88
C HIS A 329 -3.74 -0.32 -19.51
N MET A 330 -2.71 -1.02 -19.04
CA MET A 330 -2.00 -0.64 -17.81
C MET A 330 -1.30 0.72 -17.94
N THR A 331 -0.70 0.99 -19.10
CA THR A 331 -0.11 2.31 -19.40
C THR A 331 -1.17 3.42 -19.43
N GLN A 332 -2.38 3.14 -19.91
CA GLN A 332 -3.50 4.10 -19.85
C GLN A 332 -3.93 4.38 -18.41
N ILE A 333 -3.97 3.37 -17.54
CA ILE A 333 -4.31 3.56 -16.12
C ILE A 333 -3.29 4.50 -15.46
N ILE A 334 -1.99 4.24 -15.64
CA ILE A 334 -0.94 5.11 -15.10
C ILE A 334 -1.03 6.53 -15.65
N LYS A 335 -1.20 6.68 -16.97
CA LYS A 335 -1.34 8.00 -17.62
C LYS A 335 -2.56 8.76 -17.07
N ARG A 336 -3.67 8.09 -16.82
CA ARG A 336 -4.86 8.69 -16.23
C ARG A 336 -4.62 9.09 -14.78
N THR A 337 -3.98 8.24 -13.98
CA THR A 337 -3.63 8.55 -12.57
C THR A 337 -2.68 9.75 -12.49
N LEU A 338 -1.66 9.81 -13.33
CA LEU A 338 -0.74 10.95 -13.42
C LEU A 338 -1.42 12.22 -13.96
N GLY A 339 -2.35 12.09 -14.91
CA GLY A 339 -3.18 13.18 -15.41
C GLY A 339 -4.09 13.78 -14.34
N TYR A 340 -4.73 12.94 -13.52
CA TYR A 340 -5.51 13.41 -12.37
C TYR A 340 -4.64 14.11 -11.33
N LEU A 341 -3.41 13.65 -11.12
CA LEU A 341 -2.44 14.26 -10.20
C LEU A 341 -2.00 15.66 -10.67
N THR A 342 -1.77 15.84 -11.97
CA THR A 342 -1.44 17.15 -12.54
C THR A 342 -2.62 18.11 -12.45
N LEU A 343 -3.84 17.63 -12.66
CA LEU A 343 -5.06 18.41 -12.45
C LEU A 343 -5.25 18.82 -10.98
N LEU A 344 -5.15 17.89 -10.03
CA LEU A 344 -5.24 18.18 -8.59
C LEU A 344 -4.18 19.21 -8.14
N ARG A 345 -2.97 19.15 -8.70
CA ARG A 345 -1.92 20.13 -8.43
C ARG A 345 -2.20 21.51 -9.01
N SER A 346 -2.98 21.61 -10.08
CA SER A 346 -3.37 22.89 -10.68
C SER A 346 -4.47 23.63 -9.90
N PHE A 347 -5.20 22.92 -9.01
CA PHE A 347 -6.23 23.49 -8.14
C PHE A 347 -5.70 23.88 -6.74
N SER A 348 -4.43 23.58 -6.45
CA SER A 348 -3.70 24.02 -5.24
C SER A 348 -2.78 25.18 -5.57
#